data_AF-A0A7Z0MPT4-F1
#
_entry.id   AF-A0A7Z0MPT4-F1
#
_cell.length_a   1.000
_cell.length_b   1.000
_cell.length_c   1.000
_cell.angle_alpha   90.00
_cell.angle_beta   90.00
_cell.angle_gamma   90.00
#
_symmetry.space_group_name_H-M   'P 1'
#
loop_
_entity.id
_entity.type
_entity.pdbx_description
1 polymer ?
#
loop_
_entity_poly.entity_id
_entity_poly.type
_entity_poly.pdbx_seq_one_letter_code
_entity_poly.pdbx_strand_id
1 'polypeptide(L)'
;MLDFLIKYRGIFVVLFVLPVSLVFKAYMGTRNRLAFWQNSAPEKHADRVKKVQQQVKDWQEKTGGNIPMCTARPGWQAMSLKQGNYKKTHYQVDVSLMDILEIDEEKGTVRVEPMANMGQISAILKPLGWSLAVVPELDALTVGGLINGFGIEASSHKYGLFQYICESLEIVTADGELVKCSKDENSELYYAIPWSYGSLGFL
;
A
#
# COMPACT_ATOMS: atom_id res chain seq x y z
N MET A 1 34.42 -20.63 -9.32
CA MET A 1 33.39 -19.84 -10.04
C MET A 1 32.88 -18.67 -9.19
N LEU A 2 32.55 -18.90 -7.92
CA LEU A 2 32.13 -17.84 -6.98
C LEU A 2 33.20 -16.77 -6.74
N ASP A 3 34.47 -17.16 -6.55
CA ASP A 3 35.56 -16.20 -6.28
C ASP A 3 35.85 -15.24 -7.44
N PHE A 4 35.61 -15.69 -8.67
CA PHE A 4 35.72 -14.85 -9.87
C PHE A 4 34.61 -13.79 -9.90
N LEU A 5 33.38 -14.19 -9.57
CA LEU A 5 32.24 -13.28 -9.48
C LEU A 5 32.41 -12.26 -8.34
N ILE A 6 33.00 -12.66 -7.21
CA ILE A 6 33.27 -11.77 -6.09
C ILE A 6 34.38 -10.76 -6.46
N LYS A 7 35.46 -11.22 -7.09
CA LYS A 7 36.60 -10.38 -7.51
C LYS A 7 36.21 -9.35 -8.58
N TYR A 8 35.38 -9.75 -9.56
CA TYR A 8 34.91 -8.89 -10.65
C TYR A 8 33.46 -8.42 -10.47
N ARG A 9 32.97 -8.39 -9.23
CA ARG A 9 31.57 -8.03 -8.93
C ARG A 9 31.12 -6.72 -9.58
N GLY A 10 31.99 -5.71 -9.64
CA GLY A 10 31.66 -4.43 -10.26
C GLY A 10 31.41 -4.53 -11.75
N ILE A 11 32.28 -5.24 -12.48
CA ILE A 11 32.12 -5.47 -13.92
C ILE A 11 30.86 -6.29 -14.20
N PHE A 12 30.63 -7.33 -13.41
CA PHE A 12 29.42 -8.16 -13.53
C PHE A 12 28.13 -7.36 -13.25
N VAL A 13 28.14 -6.54 -12.20
CA VAL A 13 27.00 -5.68 -11.87
C VAL A 13 26.73 -4.67 -12.98
N VAL A 14 27.76 -4.02 -13.52
CA VAL A 14 27.61 -3.01 -14.57
C VAL A 14 27.16 -3.60 -15.90
N LEU A 15 27.73 -4.74 -16.31
CA LEU A 15 27.44 -5.33 -17.62
C LEU A 15 26.16 -6.16 -17.66
N PHE A 16 25.74 -6.74 -16.52
CA PHE A 16 24.61 -7.67 -16.49
C PHE A 16 23.50 -7.22 -15.56
N VAL A 17 23.82 -6.96 -14.29
CA VAL A 17 22.77 -6.67 -13.29
C VAL A 17 22.09 -5.32 -13.55
N LEU A 18 22.84 -4.28 -13.90
CA LEU A 18 22.31 -2.95 -14.18
C LEU A 18 21.39 -2.94 -15.42
N PRO A 19 21.80 -3.48 -16.59
CA PRO A 19 20.93 -3.58 -17.75
C PRO A 19 19.68 -4.42 -17.49
N VAL A 20 19.82 -5.57 -16.83
CA VAL A 20 18.67 -6.42 -16.48
C VAL A 20 17.73 -5.69 -15.52
N SER A 21 18.26 -4.97 -14.53
CA SER A 21 17.47 -4.15 -13.60
C SER A 21 16.73 -3.02 -14.33
N LEU A 22 17.37 -2.37 -15.31
CA LEU A 22 16.73 -1.33 -16.12
C LEU A 22 15.59 -1.89 -16.98
N VAL A 23 15.81 -3.02 -17.65
CA VAL A 23 14.78 -3.72 -18.41
C VAL A 23 13.64 -4.18 -17.49
N PHE A 24 13.97 -4.73 -16.33
CA PHE A 24 12.99 -5.15 -15.34
C PHE A 24 12.16 -3.96 -14.82
N LYS A 25 12.80 -2.82 -14.51
CA LYS A 25 12.10 -1.58 -14.12
C LYS A 25 11.20 -1.07 -15.25
N ALA A 26 11.67 -1.06 -16.50
CA ALA A 26 10.87 -0.65 -17.65
C ALA A 26 9.67 -1.56 -17.88
N TYR A 27 9.86 -2.88 -17.80
CA TYR A 27 8.79 -3.87 -17.89
C TYR A 27 7.77 -3.70 -16.76
N MET A 28 8.24 -3.62 -15.51
CA MET A 28 7.38 -3.46 -14.34
C MET A 28 6.63 -2.12 -14.38
N GLY A 29 7.30 -1.03 -14.78
CA GLY A 29 6.69 0.28 -14.95
C GLY A 29 5.62 0.28 -16.04
N THR A 30 5.89 -0.35 -17.19
CA THR A 30 4.92 -0.49 -18.28
C THR A 30 3.74 -1.36 -17.86
N ARG A 31 3.99 -2.51 -17.22
CA ARG A 31 2.95 -3.40 -16.70
C ARG A 31 2.09 -2.69 -15.66
N ASN A 32 2.69 -1.97 -14.72
CA ASN A 32 1.96 -1.23 -13.71
C ASN A 32 1.17 -0.08 -14.33
N ARG A 33 1.69 0.60 -15.37
CA ARG A 33 0.96 1.64 -16.12
C ARG A 33 -0.22 1.06 -16.91
N LEU A 34 -0.06 -0.12 -17.50
CA LEU A 34 -1.14 -0.84 -18.17
C LEU A 34 -2.20 -1.34 -17.19
N ALA A 35 -1.77 -1.93 -16.07
CA ALA A 35 -2.66 -2.35 -15.00
C ALA A 35 -3.39 -1.15 -14.40
N PHE A 36 -2.70 -0.02 -14.25
CA PHE A 36 -3.30 1.26 -13.91
C PHE A 36 -4.33 1.64 -14.99
N TRP A 37 -3.99 1.73 -16.27
CA TRP A 37 -5.00 2.07 -17.30
C TRP A 37 -6.21 1.11 -17.38
N GLN A 38 -6.04 -0.17 -17.08
CA GLN A 38 -7.13 -1.16 -17.08
C GLN A 38 -7.97 -1.13 -15.79
N ASN A 39 -7.33 -0.91 -14.63
CA ASN A 39 -7.94 -1.01 -13.31
C ASN A 39 -8.22 0.36 -12.65
N SER A 40 -7.62 1.44 -13.14
CA SER A 40 -7.71 2.80 -12.62
C SER A 40 -8.84 3.56 -13.25
N ALA A 41 -10.03 3.23 -12.77
CA ALA A 41 -11.15 4.15 -12.82
C ALA A 41 -11.51 4.47 -11.37
N PRO A 42 -11.31 5.71 -10.90
CA PRO A 42 -11.78 6.14 -9.58
C PRO A 42 -13.26 5.79 -9.34
N GLU A 43 -14.07 5.79 -10.40
CA GLU A 43 -15.48 5.39 -10.38
C GLU A 43 -15.71 3.93 -9.96
N LYS A 44 -14.75 3.02 -10.21
CA LYS A 44 -14.84 1.61 -9.83
C LYS A 44 -14.39 1.33 -8.40
N HIS A 45 -13.90 2.34 -7.67
CA HIS A 45 -13.43 2.18 -6.30
C HIS A 45 -14.49 1.53 -5.40
N ALA A 46 -15.72 2.06 -5.42
CA ALA A 46 -16.82 1.53 -4.61
C ALA A 46 -17.12 0.05 -4.91
N ASP A 47 -17.08 -0.35 -6.18
CA ASP A 47 -17.30 -1.75 -6.57
C ASP A 47 -16.15 -2.66 -6.14
N ARG A 48 -14.91 -2.16 -6.14
CA ARG A 48 -13.77 -2.94 -5.63
C ARG A 48 -13.80 -3.06 -4.11
N VAL A 49 -14.19 -2.01 -3.39
CA VAL A 49 -14.41 -2.07 -1.94
C VAL A 49 -15.48 -3.10 -1.61
N LYS A 50 -16.60 -3.12 -2.37
CA LYS A 50 -17.62 -4.19 -2.24
C LYS A 50 -17.05 -5.59 -2.46
N LYS A 51 -16.10 -5.77 -3.39
CA LYS A 51 -15.41 -7.06 -3.57
C LYS A 51 -14.55 -7.43 -2.37
N VAL A 52 -13.90 -6.48 -1.71
CA VAL A 52 -13.17 -6.72 -0.45
C VAL A 52 -14.15 -7.14 0.64
N GLN A 53 -15.24 -6.40 0.81
CA GLN A 53 -16.31 -6.75 1.76
C GLN A 53 -16.87 -8.15 1.51
N GLN A 54 -17.11 -8.50 0.23
CA GLN A 54 -17.60 -9.83 -0.14
C GLN A 54 -16.58 -10.93 0.18
N GLN A 55 -15.28 -10.71 -0.06
CA GLN A 55 -14.24 -11.67 0.30
C GLN A 55 -14.19 -11.93 1.82
N VAL A 56 -14.41 -10.89 2.64
CA VAL A 56 -14.46 -11.03 4.10
C VAL A 56 -15.72 -11.81 4.52
N LYS A 57 -16.88 -11.54 3.91
CA LYS A 57 -18.12 -12.30 4.18
C LYS A 57 -17.99 -13.76 3.77
N ASP A 58 -17.43 -14.02 2.58
CA ASP A 58 -17.10 -15.34 2.09
C ASP A 58 -16.17 -16.10 3.04
N TRP A 59 -15.18 -15.42 3.63
CA TRP A 59 -14.30 -15.99 4.63
C TRP A 59 -15.06 -16.44 5.87
N GLN A 60 -15.96 -15.60 6.38
CA GLN A 60 -16.79 -15.90 7.54
C GLN A 60 -17.69 -17.11 7.26
N GLU A 61 -18.33 -17.16 6.09
CA GLU A 61 -19.19 -18.30 5.68
C GLU A 61 -18.40 -19.60 5.50
N LYS A 62 -17.22 -19.56 4.88
CA LYS A 62 -16.44 -20.76 4.54
C LYS A 62 -15.66 -21.33 5.72
N THR A 63 -15.21 -20.47 6.65
CA THR A 63 -14.28 -20.87 7.72
C THR A 63 -14.89 -20.76 9.13
N GLY A 64 -16.03 -20.10 9.27
CA GLY A 64 -16.64 -19.79 10.56
C GLY A 64 -15.78 -18.87 11.43
N GLY A 65 -14.83 -18.13 10.83
CA GLY A 65 -13.90 -17.25 11.55
C GLY A 65 -12.68 -17.95 12.15
N ASN A 66 -12.50 -19.25 11.92
CA ASN A 66 -11.44 -20.04 12.60
C ASN A 66 -10.06 -19.90 11.95
N ILE A 67 -9.98 -19.41 10.71
CA ILE A 67 -8.74 -19.24 9.97
C ILE A 67 -8.43 -17.74 9.93
N PRO A 68 -7.25 -17.25 10.35
CA PRO A 68 -7.01 -15.82 10.30
C PRO A 68 -6.88 -15.32 8.84
N MET A 69 -7.26 -14.07 8.61
CA MET A 69 -7.12 -13.42 7.31
C MET A 69 -5.76 -12.77 7.13
N CYS A 70 -5.34 -12.58 5.88
CA CYS A 70 -4.21 -11.74 5.53
C CYS A 70 -4.40 -11.13 4.12
N THR A 71 -3.63 -10.10 3.79
CA THR A 71 -3.68 -9.53 2.44
C THR A 71 -3.15 -10.54 1.41
N ALA A 72 -3.71 -10.55 0.20
CA ALA A 72 -3.21 -11.35 -0.93
C ALA A 72 -1.92 -10.78 -1.56
N ARG A 73 -1.42 -9.63 -1.07
CA ARG A 73 -0.20 -8.99 -1.55
C ARG A 73 0.98 -9.98 -1.52
N PRO A 74 1.66 -10.26 -2.64
CA PRO A 74 2.79 -11.18 -2.66
C PRO A 74 3.94 -10.75 -1.75
N GLY A 75 4.61 -11.71 -1.11
CA GLY A 75 5.71 -11.44 -0.18
C GLY A 75 6.88 -10.67 -0.79
N TRP A 76 7.20 -10.90 -2.07
CA TRP A 76 8.26 -10.17 -2.78
C TRP A 76 7.95 -8.69 -3.02
N GLN A 77 6.69 -8.28 -2.88
CA GLN A 77 6.30 -6.88 -2.93
C GLN A 77 6.36 -6.20 -1.56
N ALA A 78 6.44 -6.97 -0.47
CA ALA A 78 6.54 -6.41 0.86
C ALA A 78 7.98 -5.97 1.12
N MET A 79 8.15 -4.79 1.73
CA MET A 79 9.46 -4.29 2.17
C MET A 79 9.82 -4.96 3.50
N SER A 80 9.95 -6.28 3.50
CA SER A 80 10.26 -7.09 4.68
C SER A 80 11.13 -8.29 4.31
N LEU A 81 12.10 -8.60 5.18
CA LEU A 81 12.88 -9.82 5.10
C LEU A 81 12.12 -11.05 5.64
N LYS A 82 10.96 -10.84 6.27
CA LYS A 82 10.15 -11.92 6.85
C LYS A 82 9.56 -12.77 5.74
N GLN A 83 9.84 -14.07 5.77
CA GLN A 83 9.18 -15.04 4.90
C GLN A 83 7.69 -15.13 5.26
N GLY A 84 6.82 -14.87 4.28
CA GLY A 84 5.36 -14.84 4.45
C GLY A 84 4.71 -16.22 4.56
N ASN A 85 5.26 -17.14 5.35
CA ASN A 85 4.76 -18.52 5.47
C ASN A 85 3.29 -18.59 5.92
N TYR A 86 2.83 -17.61 6.71
CA TYR A 86 1.43 -17.48 7.13
C TYR A 86 0.46 -17.39 5.93
N LYS A 87 0.87 -16.83 4.79
CA LYS A 87 0.01 -16.72 3.59
C LYS A 87 -0.39 -18.09 3.01
N LYS A 88 0.31 -19.17 3.35
CA LYS A 88 -0.03 -20.53 2.92
C LYS A 88 -1.20 -21.12 3.72
N THR A 89 -1.43 -20.63 4.93
CA THR A 89 -2.46 -21.16 5.86
C THR A 89 -3.61 -20.20 6.09
N HIS A 90 -3.38 -18.90 5.90
CA HIS A 90 -4.35 -17.84 6.14
C HIS A 90 -5.21 -17.59 4.91
N TYR A 91 -6.45 -17.14 5.13
CA TYR A 91 -7.32 -16.71 4.04
C TYR A 91 -6.78 -15.41 3.43
N GLN A 92 -6.57 -15.40 2.12
CA GLN A 92 -5.98 -14.25 1.43
C GLN A 92 -7.07 -13.35 0.85
N VAL A 93 -7.15 -12.12 1.36
CA VAL A 93 -8.07 -11.08 0.87
C VAL A 93 -7.33 -10.17 -0.10
N ASP A 94 -7.81 -10.10 -1.34
CA ASP A 94 -7.25 -9.22 -2.35
C ASP A 94 -7.69 -7.77 -2.12
N VAL A 95 -6.71 -6.93 -1.80
CA VAL A 95 -6.82 -5.49 -1.55
C VAL A 95 -5.94 -4.70 -2.53
N SER A 96 -5.84 -5.17 -3.78
CA SER A 96 -5.03 -4.55 -4.85
C SER A 96 -5.66 -3.24 -5.38
N LEU A 97 -5.85 -2.28 -4.46
CA LEU A 97 -6.41 -0.94 -4.67
C LEU A 97 -5.26 0.08 -4.68
N MET A 98 -4.90 0.61 -5.85
CA MET A 98 -3.67 1.39 -6.07
C MET A 98 -3.88 2.80 -6.65
N ASP A 99 -5.13 3.26 -6.70
CA ASP A 99 -5.50 4.49 -7.38
C ASP A 99 -5.44 5.73 -6.49
N ILE A 100 -5.23 6.86 -7.14
CA ILE A 100 -5.41 8.18 -6.55
C ILE A 100 -6.80 8.62 -7.00
N LEU A 101 -7.71 8.77 -6.04
CA LEU A 101 -9.15 8.90 -6.29
C LEU A 101 -9.55 10.35 -6.55
N GLU A 102 -9.01 11.27 -5.75
CA GLU A 102 -9.40 12.68 -5.76
C GLU A 102 -8.27 13.55 -5.20
N ILE A 103 -8.10 14.73 -5.78
CA ILE A 103 -7.24 15.80 -5.27
C ILE A 103 -8.16 17.00 -5.04
N ASP A 104 -8.35 17.39 -3.78
CA ASP A 104 -9.13 18.55 -3.38
C ASP A 104 -8.16 19.71 -3.12
N GLU A 105 -8.05 20.62 -4.09
CA GLU A 105 -7.15 21.78 -4.02
C GLU A 105 -7.64 22.84 -3.00
N GLU A 106 -8.94 22.90 -2.72
CA GLU A 106 -9.50 23.86 -1.76
C GLU A 106 -9.17 23.45 -0.32
N LYS A 107 -9.31 22.16 -0.01
CA LYS A 107 -8.96 21.60 1.31
C LYS A 107 -7.49 21.22 1.42
N GLY A 108 -6.80 21.11 0.29
CA GLY A 108 -5.42 20.64 0.23
C GLY A 108 -5.24 19.18 0.65
N THR A 109 -6.19 18.33 0.27
CA THR A 109 -6.19 16.90 0.63
C THR A 109 -6.14 16.02 -0.61
N VAL A 110 -5.53 14.85 -0.48
CA VAL A 110 -5.52 13.83 -1.52
C VAL A 110 -6.12 12.54 -0.98
N ARG A 111 -7.09 12.00 -1.70
CA ARG A 111 -7.74 10.72 -1.39
C ARG A 111 -7.12 9.63 -2.24
N VAL A 112 -6.59 8.60 -1.58
CA VAL A 112 -5.80 7.55 -2.22
C VAL A 112 -6.17 6.18 -1.67
N GLU A 113 -5.98 5.17 -2.50
CA GLU A 113 -6.15 3.77 -2.11
C GLU A 113 -4.91 3.21 -1.38
N PRO A 114 -5.06 2.16 -0.55
CA PRO A 114 -4.01 1.67 0.35
C PRO A 114 -2.73 1.18 -0.35
N MET A 115 -2.82 0.66 -1.57
CA MET A 115 -1.66 0.18 -2.34
C MET A 115 -1.06 1.25 -3.25
N ALA A 116 -1.60 2.47 -3.27
CA ALA A 116 -0.93 3.60 -3.91
C ALA A 116 0.42 3.83 -3.23
N ASN A 117 1.47 3.99 -4.04
CA ASN A 117 2.83 4.14 -3.53
C ASN A 117 3.32 5.59 -3.59
N MET A 118 4.37 5.91 -2.82
CA MET A 118 4.89 7.27 -2.71
C MET A 118 5.38 7.83 -4.04
N GLY A 119 5.92 6.98 -4.91
CA GLY A 119 6.34 7.37 -6.26
C GLY A 119 5.16 7.82 -7.13
N GLN A 120 4.04 7.09 -7.09
CA GLN A 120 2.81 7.46 -7.80
C GLN A 120 2.25 8.78 -7.28
N ILE A 121 2.13 8.93 -5.95
CA ILE A 121 1.58 10.15 -5.35
C ILE A 121 2.45 11.36 -5.67
N SER A 122 3.76 11.24 -5.49
CA SER A 122 4.70 12.32 -5.79
C SER A 122 4.71 12.70 -7.28
N ALA A 123 4.57 11.72 -8.19
CA ALA A 123 4.52 11.99 -9.63
C ALA A 123 3.27 12.78 -10.04
N ILE A 124 2.13 12.61 -9.35
CA ILE A 124 0.90 13.35 -9.63
C ILE A 124 0.90 14.72 -8.92
N LEU A 125 1.38 14.81 -7.69
CA LEU A 125 1.37 16.06 -6.93
C LEU A 125 2.43 17.06 -7.42
N LYS A 126 3.59 16.59 -7.87
CA LYS A 126 4.71 17.45 -8.29
C LYS A 126 4.36 18.42 -9.42
N PRO A 127 3.71 18.00 -10.53
CA PRO A 127 3.27 18.92 -11.59
C PRO A 127 2.29 20.00 -11.11
N LEU A 128 1.51 19.72 -10.05
CA LEU A 128 0.58 20.66 -9.46
C LEU A 128 1.28 21.66 -8.51
N GLY A 129 2.56 21.43 -8.17
CA GLY A 129 3.29 22.20 -7.16
C GLY A 129 3.04 21.76 -5.72
N TRP A 130 2.44 20.58 -5.53
CA TRP A 130 2.07 20.03 -4.22
C TRP A 130 3.03 18.94 -3.76
N SER A 131 3.07 18.72 -2.45
CA SER A 131 3.80 17.62 -1.81
C SER A 131 3.07 17.18 -0.55
N LEU A 132 3.20 15.90 -0.17
CA LEU A 132 2.71 15.46 1.13
C LEU A 132 3.52 16.15 2.24
N ALA A 133 2.90 16.36 3.41
CA ALA A 133 3.61 16.92 4.55
C ALA A 133 4.74 16.00 5.06
N VAL A 134 4.56 14.68 4.91
CA VAL A 134 5.55 13.64 5.21
C VAL A 134 5.73 12.79 3.95
N VAL A 135 6.94 12.82 3.36
CA VAL A 135 7.24 12.16 2.07
C VAL A 135 8.34 11.12 2.26
N PRO A 136 8.00 9.85 2.54
CA PRO A 136 8.96 8.77 2.71
C PRO A 136 9.92 8.65 1.51
N GLU A 137 11.20 8.40 1.78
CA GLU A 137 12.27 8.38 0.76
C GLU A 137 12.07 7.29 -0.31
N LEU A 138 11.48 6.15 0.06
CA LEU A 138 11.35 5.01 -0.83
C LEU A 138 10.02 5.02 -1.60
N ASP A 139 10.09 5.22 -2.92
CA ASP A 139 8.95 5.25 -3.84
C ASP A 139 8.02 4.03 -3.74
N ALA A 140 8.57 2.86 -3.41
CA ALA A 140 7.83 1.59 -3.37
C ALA A 140 6.98 1.42 -2.10
N LEU A 141 7.11 2.32 -1.11
CA LEU A 141 6.30 2.27 0.10
C LEU A 141 4.85 2.65 -0.22
N THR A 142 3.92 1.84 0.27
CA THR A 142 2.48 2.02 0.04
C THR A 142 1.84 2.76 1.21
N VAL A 143 0.81 3.57 0.95
CA VAL A 143 0.07 4.35 1.95
C VAL A 143 -0.39 3.48 3.11
N GLY A 144 -1.08 2.37 2.81
CA GLY A 144 -1.58 1.46 3.84
C GLY A 144 -0.46 0.78 4.64
N GLY A 145 0.75 0.65 4.06
CA GLY A 145 1.91 0.12 4.75
C GLY A 145 2.52 1.14 5.73
N LEU A 146 2.52 2.42 5.36
CA LEU A 146 3.02 3.51 6.19
C LEU A 146 2.10 3.78 7.39
N ILE A 147 0.78 3.68 7.18
CA ILE A 147 -0.23 3.85 8.24
C ILE A 147 -0.18 2.65 9.21
N ASN A 148 -0.29 1.42 8.71
CA ASN A 148 -0.35 0.23 9.55
C ASN A 148 1.01 -0.17 10.17
N GLY A 149 2.11 0.24 9.55
CA GLY A 149 3.46 -0.08 9.98
C GLY A 149 4.06 1.06 10.79
N PHE A 150 5.03 1.76 10.21
CA PHE A 150 5.69 2.90 10.85
C PHE A 150 6.21 3.86 9.77
N GLY A 151 5.38 4.83 9.37
CA GLY A 151 5.76 5.84 8.38
C GLY A 151 6.47 7.03 9.03
N ILE A 152 7.81 7.02 9.09
CA ILE A 152 8.63 8.12 9.58
C ILE A 152 9.48 8.70 8.46
N GLU A 153 9.72 10.00 8.48
CA GLU A 153 10.65 10.65 7.56
C GLU A 153 11.20 11.98 8.10
N ALA A 154 12.11 12.61 7.36
CA ALA A 154 12.76 13.87 7.72
C ALA A 154 11.81 14.96 8.25
N SER A 155 10.62 15.15 7.67
CA SER A 155 9.65 16.17 8.12
C SER A 155 8.77 15.74 9.29
N SER A 156 8.92 14.49 9.78
CA SER A 156 8.12 13.97 10.89
C SER A 156 8.36 14.68 12.22
N HIS A 157 9.51 15.33 12.40
CA HIS A 157 9.74 16.19 13.57
C HIS A 157 8.78 17.38 13.64
N LYS A 158 8.22 17.81 12.49
CA LYS A 158 7.28 18.94 12.39
C LYS A 158 5.83 18.50 12.31
N TYR A 159 5.54 17.43 11.54
CA TYR A 159 4.17 17.00 11.24
C TYR A 159 3.76 15.68 11.91
N GLY A 160 4.67 15.06 12.68
CA GLY A 160 4.46 13.72 13.23
C GLY A 160 4.72 12.61 12.21
N LEU A 161 4.32 11.39 12.55
CA LEU A 161 4.40 10.24 11.65
C LEU A 161 3.34 10.33 10.53
N PHE A 162 3.46 9.48 9.52
CA PHE A 162 2.59 9.50 8.34
C PHE A 162 1.10 9.39 8.68
N GLN A 163 0.71 8.66 9.71
CA GLN A 163 -0.70 8.59 10.12
C GLN A 163 -1.25 9.93 10.66
N TYR A 164 -0.41 10.82 11.18
CA TYR A 164 -0.86 12.09 11.76
C TYR A 164 -1.30 13.10 10.69
N ILE A 165 -0.87 12.89 9.44
CA ILE A 165 -1.27 13.70 8.28
C ILE A 165 -2.49 13.12 7.54
N CYS A 166 -3.06 12.01 8.03
CA CYS A 166 -4.28 11.42 7.46
C CYS A 166 -5.52 12.02 8.11
N GLU A 167 -6.41 12.64 7.32
CA GLU A 167 -7.65 13.23 7.84
C GLU A 167 -8.73 12.19 8.16
N SER A 168 -8.85 11.16 7.32
CA SER A 168 -9.80 10.06 7.50
C SER A 168 -9.33 8.77 6.85
N LEU A 169 -9.80 7.64 7.34
CA LEU A 169 -9.52 6.30 6.83
C LEU A 169 -10.83 5.57 6.54
N GLU A 170 -10.82 4.69 5.54
CA GLU A 170 -11.92 3.77 5.25
C GLU A 170 -11.42 2.35 5.51
N ILE A 171 -12.09 1.62 6.40
CA ILE A 171 -11.65 0.31 6.89
C ILE A 171 -12.75 -0.72 6.63
N VAL A 172 -12.41 -1.83 5.98
CA VAL A 172 -13.25 -3.02 5.97
C VAL A 172 -12.97 -3.85 7.22
N THR A 173 -13.96 -3.94 8.11
CA THR A 173 -13.87 -4.70 9.38
C THR A 173 -13.96 -6.21 9.14
N ALA A 174 -13.71 -7.00 10.19
CA ALA A 174 -13.84 -8.46 10.13
C ALA A 174 -15.28 -8.93 9.85
N ASP A 175 -16.28 -8.09 10.11
CA ASP A 175 -17.69 -8.35 9.81
C ASP A 175 -18.03 -8.09 8.32
N GLY A 176 -17.07 -7.56 7.55
CA GLY A 176 -17.26 -7.18 6.14
C GLY A 176 -18.01 -5.85 5.97
N GLU A 177 -18.12 -5.05 7.03
CA GLU A 177 -18.66 -3.70 6.98
C GLU A 177 -17.58 -2.69 6.61
N LEU A 178 -17.96 -1.66 5.84
CA LEU A 178 -17.08 -0.54 5.52
C LEU A 178 -17.34 0.57 6.55
N VAL A 179 -16.34 0.85 7.37
CA VAL A 179 -16.39 1.89 8.40
C VAL A 179 -15.45 3.01 8.01
N LYS A 180 -15.99 4.23 7.94
CA LYS A 180 -15.17 5.45 7.83
C LYS A 180 -14.81 5.92 9.23
N CYS A 181 -13.55 6.25 9.45
CA CYS A 181 -13.09 6.82 10.71
C CYS A 181 -12.23 8.07 10.49
N SER A 182 -12.33 9.01 11.41
CA SER A 182 -11.62 10.28 11.46
C SER A 182 -11.45 10.71 12.92
N LYS A 183 -10.90 11.90 13.17
CA LYS A 183 -10.78 12.44 14.53
C LYS A 183 -12.14 12.65 15.20
N ASP A 184 -13.18 12.92 14.42
CA ASP A 184 -14.52 13.26 14.91
C ASP A 184 -15.55 12.13 14.72
N GLU A 185 -15.25 11.14 13.88
CA GLU A 185 -16.14 10.02 13.53
C GLU A 185 -15.41 8.69 13.78
N ASN A 186 -15.96 7.78 14.59
CA ASN A 186 -15.31 6.50 14.96
C ASN A 186 -13.84 6.69 15.41
N SER A 187 -13.61 7.69 16.27
CA SER A 187 -12.27 8.17 16.65
C SER A 187 -11.42 7.09 17.32
N GLU A 188 -12.04 6.20 18.11
CA GLU A 188 -11.36 5.06 18.72
C GLU A 188 -10.70 4.17 17.66
N LEU A 189 -11.40 3.88 16.57
CA LEU A 189 -10.86 3.10 15.45
C LEU A 189 -9.77 3.89 14.72
N TYR A 190 -9.99 5.18 14.47
CA TYR A 190 -9.01 6.05 13.81
C TYR A 190 -7.66 6.05 14.54
N TYR A 191 -7.66 6.13 15.88
CA TYR A 191 -6.43 6.10 16.67
C TYR A 191 -5.86 4.69 16.88
N ALA A 192 -6.67 3.64 16.73
CA ALA A 192 -6.23 2.24 16.89
C ALA A 192 -5.63 1.63 15.62
N ILE A 193 -6.00 2.10 14.43
CA ILE A 193 -5.51 1.57 13.15
C ILE A 193 -3.98 1.72 12.98
N PRO A 194 -3.37 2.88 13.28
CA PRO A 194 -1.93 3.02 13.20
C PRO A 194 -1.22 1.97 14.04
N TRP A 195 -0.20 1.33 13.46
CA TRP A 195 0.60 0.28 14.10
C TRP A 195 -0.16 -1.02 14.39
N SER A 196 -1.40 -1.16 13.90
CA SER A 196 -2.16 -2.41 14.00
C SER A 196 -1.60 -3.53 13.12
N TYR A 197 -0.69 -3.22 12.18
CA TYR A 197 -0.19 -4.14 11.16
C TYR A 197 -1.31 -4.79 10.31
N GLY A 198 -2.48 -4.13 10.21
CA GLY A 198 -3.66 -4.64 9.50
C GLY A 198 -4.45 -5.71 10.27
N SER A 199 -4.31 -5.76 11.59
CA SER A 199 -5.04 -6.72 12.45
C SER A 199 -6.49 -6.32 12.74
N LEU A 200 -6.79 -5.01 12.70
CA LEU A 200 -8.12 -4.47 13.01
C LEU A 200 -9.04 -4.39 11.79
N GLY A 201 -8.49 -4.54 10.58
CA GLY A 201 -9.24 -4.48 9.33
C GLY A 201 -8.34 -4.21 8.13
N PHE A 202 -8.98 -4.17 6.96
CA PHE A 202 -8.33 -3.82 5.70
C PHE A 202 -8.57 -2.35 5.38
N LEU A 203 -7.49 -1.57 5.36
CA LEU A 203 -7.40 -0.26 4.71
C LEU A 203 -7.63 -0.39 3.20
#